data_AF-A0A521E4Q9-F1
#
_entry.id   AF-A0A521E4Q9-F1
#
_cell.length_a   1.000
_cell.length_b   1.000
_cell.length_c   1.000
_cell.angle_alpha   90.00
_cell.angle_beta   90.00
_cell.angle_gamma   90.00
#
_symmetry.space_group_name_H-M   'P 1'
#
loop_
_entity.id
_entity.type
_entity.pdbx_description
1 polymer ?
#
loop_
_entity_poly.entity_id
_entity_poly.type
_entity_poly.pdbx_seq_one_letter_code
_entity_poly.pdbx_strand_id
1 'polypeptide(L)' 'MILILIAFAVGVVMLVWFWKVPVQGLVRALERGGSSTFEAYMVVVLLGGGLAAFVFVIYSIM' A
#
# COMPACT_ATOMS: atom_id res chain seq x y z
N MET A 1 -24.84 -13.83 3.62
CA MET A 1 -23.54 -14.39 4.03
C MET A 1 -22.57 -14.57 2.86
N ILE A 2 -22.99 -15.16 1.74
CA ILE A 2 -22.14 -15.33 0.54
C ILE A 2 -21.49 -14.02 0.05
N LEU A 3 -22.26 -12.92 0.00
CA LEU A 3 -21.72 -11.61 -0.43
C LEU A 3 -20.60 -11.08 0.48
N ILE A 4 -20.66 -11.34 1.80
CA ILE A 4 -19.63 -10.92 2.76
C ILE A 4 -18.34 -11.71 2.52
N LEU A 5 -18.45 -13.02 2.25
CA LEU A 5 -17.30 -13.87 1.95
C LEU A 5 -16.62 -13.46 0.65
N ILE A 6 -17.39 -13.12 -0.39
CA ILE A 6 -16.85 -12.63 -1.67
C ILE A 6 -16.14 -11.29 -1.46
N ALA A 7 -16.76 -10.34 -0.74
CA ALA A 7 -16.15 -9.06 -0.43
C ALA A 7 -14.83 -9.22 0.34
N PHE A 8 -14.78 -10.14 1.30
CA PHE A 8 -13.55 -10.44 2.05
C PHE A 8 -12.46 -11.02 1.15
N ALA A 9 -12.81 -12.01 0.31
CA ALA A 9 -11.87 -12.61 -0.64
C ALA A 9 -11.29 -11.57 -1.61
N VAL A 10 -12.14 -10.69 -2.16
CA VAL A 10 -11.71 -9.59 -3.05
C VAL A 10 -10.80 -8.61 -2.31
N GLY A 11 -11.13 -8.25 -1.06
CA GLY A 11 -10.29 -7.38 -0.23
C GLY A 11 -8.89 -7.95 0.01
N VAL A 12 -8.79 -9.25 0.33
CA VAL A 12 -7.51 -9.92 0.53
C VAL A 12 -6.71 -9.98 -0.78
N VAL A 13 -7.35 -10.31 -1.90
CA VAL A 13 -6.70 -10.35 -3.21
C VAL A 13 -6.15 -8.96 -3.59
N MET A 14 -6.93 -7.90 -3.37
CA MET A 14 -6.51 -6.52 -3.59
C MET A 14 -5.31 -6.15 -2.72
N LEU A 15 -5.32 -6.51 -1.42
CA LEU A 15 -4.18 -6.28 -0.51
C LEU A 15 -2.91 -6.99 -0.98
N VAL A 16 -3.02 -8.26 -1.37
CA VAL A 16 -1.87 -9.04 -1.87
C VAL A 16 -1.34 -8.46 -3.18
N TRP A 17 -2.23 -8.07 -4.08
CA TRP A 17 -1.85 -7.45 -5.35
C TRP A 17 -1.14 -6.12 -5.13
N PHE A 18 -1.68 -5.26 -4.25
CA PHE A 18 -1.08 -3.98 -3.91
C PHE A 18 0.31 -4.15 -3.25
N TRP A 19 0.49 -5.17 -2.43
CA TRP A 19 1.81 -5.44 -1.84
C TRP A 19 2.82 -5.96 -2.88
N LYS A 20 2.42 -6.87 -3.76
CA LYS A 20 3.37 -7.50 -4.70
C LYS A 20 3.67 -6.65 -5.93
N VAL A 21 2.75 -5.82 -6.39
CA VAL A 21 2.90 -5.11 -7.67
C VAL A 21 3.45 -3.70 -7.46
N PRO A 22 2.69 -2.73 -6.92
CA PRO A 22 3.19 -1.37 -6.78
C PRO A 22 4.25 -1.23 -5.68
N VAL A 23 4.08 -1.84 -4.50
CA VAL A 23 5.03 -1.69 -3.38
C VAL A 23 6.39 -2.31 -3.72
N GLN A 24 6.44 -3.57 -4.17
CA GLN A 24 7.72 -4.16 -4.59
C GLN A 24 8.31 -3.50 -5.83
N GLY A 25 7.47 -2.99 -6.74
CA GLY A 25 7.93 -2.20 -7.90
C GLY A 25 8.65 -0.92 -7.48
N LEU A 26 8.07 -0.17 -6.55
CA LEU A 26 8.66 1.03 -5.95
C LEU A 26 9.96 0.72 -5.19
N VAL A 27 9.96 -0.34 -4.38
CA VAL A 27 11.15 -0.76 -3.63
C VAL A 27 12.29 -1.10 -4.58
N ARG A 28 12.04 -1.93 -5.60
CA ARG A 28 13.06 -2.30 -6.60
C ARG A 28 13.55 -1.10 -7.40
N ALA A 29 12.69 -0.11 -7.67
CA ALA A 29 13.08 1.13 -8.33
C ALA A 29 14.02 1.96 -7.45
N LEU A 30 13.76 2.03 -6.13
CA LEU A 30 14.60 2.72 -5.15
C LEU A 30 15.94 1.99 -4.92
N GLU A 31 15.93 0.66 -4.88
CA GLU A 31 17.14 -0.17 -4.79
C GLU A 31 18.05 0.05 -6.00
N ARG A 32 17.49 0.15 -7.21
CA ARG A 32 18.27 0.49 -8.43
C ARG A 32 18.86 1.90 -8.39
N GLY A 33 18.26 2.81 -7.62
CA GLY A 33 18.80 4.15 -7.37
C GLY A 33 19.94 4.19 -6.35
N GLY A 34 20.33 3.04 -5.78
CA GLY A 34 21.39 2.93 -4.76
C GLY A 34 20.90 3.02 -3.31
N SER A 35 19.59 3.04 -3.07
CA SER A 35 19.02 3.04 -1.72
C SER A 35 19.00 1.62 -1.13
N SER A 36 19.18 1.51 0.19
CA SER A 36 19.09 0.20 0.86
C SER A 36 17.65 -0.32 0.87
N THR A 37 17.46 -1.65 0.86
CA THR A 37 16.14 -2.28 0.93
C THR A 37 15.32 -1.73 2.11
N PHE A 38 15.96 -1.49 3.26
CA PHE A 38 15.30 -0.93 4.45
C PHE A 38 14.78 0.49 4.22
N GLU A 39 15.61 1.38 3.66
CA GLU A 39 15.19 2.75 3.32
C GLU A 39 14.04 2.76 2.32
N ALA A 40 14.11 1.90 1.29
CA ALA A 40 13.07 1.81 0.28
C ALA A 40 11.71 1.42 0.87
N TYR A 41 11.67 0.42 1.76
CA TYR A 41 10.44 0.07 2.47
C TYR A 41 9.97 1.18 3.42
N MET A 42 10.90 1.84 4.12
CA MET A 42 10.57 2.93 5.04
C MET A 42 9.93 4.12 4.31
N VAL A 43 10.43 4.47 3.13
CA VAL A 43 9.85 5.49 2.24
C VAL A 43 8.45 5.08 1.78
N VAL A 44 8.26 3.83 1.36
CA VAL A 44 6.93 3.35 0.94
C VAL A 44 5.93 3.37 2.09
N VAL A 45 6.33 2.99 3.30
CA VAL A 45 5.48 3.06 4.50
C VAL A 45 5.14 4.49 4.86
N LEU A 46 6.09 5.42 4.79
CA LEU A 46 5.84 6.84 5.05
C LEU A 46 4.88 7.45 4.02
N LEU A 47 5.08 7.17 2.73
CA LEU A 47 4.18 7.62 1.66
C LEU A 47 2.79 7.01 1.81
N GLY A 48 2.70 5.70 2.07
CA GLY A 48 1.43 4.99 2.27
C GLY A 48 0.68 5.49 3.50
N GLY A 49 1.38 5.68 4.62
CA GLY A 49 0.83 6.23 5.86
C GLY A 49 0.36 7.67 5.71
N GLY A 50 1.13 8.51 5.01
CA GLY A 50 0.76 9.88 4.69
C GLY A 50 -0.48 9.97 3.80
N LEU A 51 -0.59 9.12 2.78
CA LEU A 51 -1.78 9.01 1.93
C LEU A 51 -3.01 8.55 2.73
N ALA A 52 -2.86 7.53 3.58
CA ALA A 52 -3.95 7.06 4.43
C ALA A 52 -4.42 8.14 5.41
N ALA A 53 -3.49 8.88 6.02
CA ALA A 53 -3.81 10.00 6.89
C ALA A 53 -4.53 11.13 6.12
N PHE A 54 -4.08 11.45 4.92
CA PHE A 54 -4.71 12.47 4.08
C PHE A 54 -6.13 12.08 3.65
N VAL A 55 -6.33 10.83 3.22
CA VAL A 55 -7.66 10.29 2.88
C VAL A 55 -8.57 10.31 4.11
N PHE A 56 -8.06 9.93 5.28
CA PHE A 56 -8.81 9.99 6.53
C PHE A 56 -9.23 11.42 6.88
N VAL A 57 -8.32 12.40 6.74
CA VAL A 57 -8.63 13.81 6.97
C VAL A 57 -9.73 14.29 6.02
N ILE A 58 -9.64 13.99 4.72
CA ILE A 58 -10.69 14.33 3.75
C ILE A 58 -12.03 13.71 4.18
N TYR A 59 -12.04 12.43 4.50
CA TYR A 59 -13.25 11.74 4.94
C TYR A 59 -13.83 12.33 6.23
N SER A 60 -12.98 12.83 7.14
CA SER A 60 -13.43 13.45 8.40
C SER A 60 -13.99 14.86 8.23
N ILE A 61 -13.67 15.53 7.12
CA ILE A 61 -14.15 16.89 6.81
C ILE A 61 -15.45 16.86 5.98
N MET A 62 -15.66 15.80 5.21
CA MET A 62 -16.90 15.56 4.44
C MET A 62 -18.06 15.10 5.33
#